data_AF-X0LK28-F1
#
_entry.id   AF-X0LK28-F1
#
_cell.length_a   1.000
_cell.length_b   1.000
_cell.length_c   1.000
_cell.angle_alpha   90.00
_cell.angle_beta   90.00
_cell.angle_gamma   90.00
#
_symmetry.space_group_name_H-M   'P 1'
#
loop_
_entity.id
_entity.type
_entity.pdbx_description
1 polymer ?
#
loop_
_entity_poly.entity_id
_entity_poly.type
_entity_poly.pdbx_seq_one_letter_code
_entity_poly.pdbx_strand_id
1 'polypeptide(L)'
;MAIEKLEHDSVDSLAQALENRQSIFLAAIEKVNDDFENNLRILRIESLSGLRSSIFGKAMEPFYNKCNAEFGPGSDARRKAIIRGALSDEDLFTKLMRSLKDSFRANSEATQAKIQEATMEYLRVIEERFDLVRSENVARESEQDPDFRLRVDQVARTGRETMQRVHQVI
;
A
#
# COMPACT_ATOMS: atom_id res chain seq x y z
N MET A 1 -44.89 14.68 -11.24
CA MET A 1 -45.11 13.28 -10.82
C MET A 1 -44.32 12.21 -11.58
N ALA A 2 -44.35 12.09 -12.92
CA ALA A 2 -43.49 11.09 -13.61
C ALA A 2 -42.03 11.55 -13.77
N ILE A 3 -41.80 12.85 -13.98
CA ILE A 3 -40.47 13.46 -14.17
C ILE A 3 -39.71 13.55 -12.83
N GLU A 4 -40.34 14.02 -11.74
CA GLU A 4 -39.75 14.02 -10.38
C GLU A 4 -39.28 12.63 -9.91
N LYS A 5 -39.94 11.55 -10.36
CA LYS A 5 -39.57 10.18 -10.01
C LYS A 5 -38.30 9.73 -10.74
N LEU A 6 -38.15 10.12 -12.00
CA LEU A 6 -36.95 9.87 -12.81
C LEU A 6 -35.74 10.69 -12.33
N GLU A 7 -35.97 11.92 -11.86
CA GLU A 7 -34.92 12.75 -11.24
C GLU A 7 -34.35 12.09 -9.98
N HIS A 8 -35.22 11.62 -9.09
CA HIS A 8 -34.83 10.97 -7.84
C HIS A 8 -34.05 9.67 -8.10
N ASP A 9 -34.51 8.85 -9.05
CA ASP A 9 -33.86 7.59 -9.42
C ASP A 9 -32.44 7.81 -9.99
N SER A 10 -32.20 8.90 -10.74
CA SER A 10 -30.88 9.18 -11.34
C SER A 10 -29.84 9.61 -10.30
N VAL A 11 -30.23 10.48 -9.37
CA VAL A 11 -29.36 10.97 -8.28
C VAL A 11 -29.05 9.83 -7.31
N ASP A 12 -30.04 9.01 -6.98
CA ASP A 12 -29.86 7.83 -6.13
C ASP A 12 -28.94 6.80 -6.78
N SER A 13 -29.05 6.60 -8.11
CA SER A 13 -28.16 5.70 -8.84
C SER A 13 -26.70 6.18 -8.86
N LEU A 14 -26.47 7.50 -8.95
CA LEU A 14 -25.14 8.10 -8.90
C LEU A 14 -24.55 7.98 -7.50
N ALA A 15 -25.34 8.28 -6.46
CA ALA A 15 -24.93 8.12 -5.07
C ALA A 15 -24.53 6.67 -4.76
N GLN A 16 -25.38 5.71 -5.14
CA GLN A 16 -25.10 4.29 -4.95
C GLN A 16 -23.85 3.82 -5.71
N ALA A 17 -23.63 4.35 -6.92
CA ALA A 17 -22.42 4.05 -7.68
C ALA A 17 -21.15 4.60 -7.01
N LEU A 18 -21.21 5.80 -6.44
CA LEU A 18 -20.10 6.40 -5.70
C LEU A 18 -19.81 5.66 -4.40
N GLU A 19 -20.83 5.25 -3.65
CA GLU A 19 -20.71 4.43 -2.44
C GLU A 19 -20.07 3.06 -2.74
N ASN A 20 -20.52 2.41 -3.82
CA ASN A 20 -19.92 1.17 -4.29
C ASN A 20 -18.45 1.37 -4.67
N ARG A 21 -18.11 2.48 -5.33
CA ARG A 21 -16.74 2.79 -5.72
C ARG A 21 -15.86 3.08 -4.50
N GLN A 22 -16.40 3.78 -3.48
CA GLN A 22 -15.73 4.00 -2.20
C GLN A 22 -15.44 2.68 -1.49
N SER A 23 -16.42 1.77 -1.47
CA SER A 23 -16.24 0.43 -0.87
C SER A 23 -15.12 -0.36 -1.54
N ILE A 24 -15.04 -0.32 -2.88
CA ILE A 24 -13.95 -0.95 -3.65
C ILE A 24 -12.59 -0.32 -3.30
N PHE A 25 -12.53 1.01 -3.18
CA PHE A 25 -11.30 1.70 -2.79
C PHE A 25 -10.84 1.32 -1.39
N LEU A 26 -11.75 1.29 -0.40
CA LEU A 26 -11.43 0.87 0.96
C LEU A 26 -10.90 -0.57 0.98
N ALA A 27 -11.54 -1.49 0.28
CA ALA A 27 -11.06 -2.87 0.16
C ALA A 27 -9.67 -2.96 -0.50
N ALA A 28 -9.36 -2.09 -1.46
CA ALA A 28 -8.03 -2.02 -2.07
C ALA A 28 -6.97 -1.55 -1.06
N ILE A 29 -7.28 -0.54 -0.24
CA ILE A 29 -6.40 -0.05 0.83
C ILE A 29 -6.19 -1.11 1.92
N GLU A 30 -7.26 -1.78 2.36
CA GLU A 30 -7.18 -2.90 3.31
C GLU A 30 -6.24 -3.98 2.81
N LYS A 31 -6.39 -4.39 1.53
CA LYS A 31 -5.48 -5.36 0.91
C LYS A 31 -4.03 -4.90 0.91
N VAL A 32 -3.77 -3.62 0.61
CA VAL A 32 -2.40 -3.07 0.63
C VAL A 32 -1.81 -3.11 2.05
N ASN A 33 -2.62 -2.88 3.07
CA ASN A 33 -2.21 -3.00 4.47
C ASN A 33 -1.93 -4.46 4.87
N ASP A 34 -2.80 -5.40 4.50
CA ASP A 34 -2.59 -6.83 4.73
C ASP A 34 -1.29 -7.34 4.08
N ASP A 35 -1.03 -6.92 2.84
CA ASP A 35 0.21 -7.19 2.13
C ASP A 35 1.42 -6.64 2.91
N PHE A 36 1.32 -5.42 3.44
CA PHE A 36 2.39 -4.81 4.22
C PHE A 36 2.65 -5.59 5.52
N GLU A 37 1.61 -5.96 6.27
CA GLU A 37 1.75 -6.78 7.47
C GLU A 37 2.41 -8.13 7.16
N ASN A 38 2.00 -8.77 6.05
CA ASN A 38 2.61 -10.02 5.63
C ASN A 38 4.09 -9.85 5.26
N ASN A 39 4.44 -8.77 4.56
CA ASN A 39 5.83 -8.44 4.24
C ASN A 39 6.67 -8.17 5.50
N LEU A 40 6.10 -7.57 6.54
CA LEU A 40 6.78 -7.42 7.84
C LEU A 40 6.99 -8.75 8.55
N ARG A 41 6.04 -9.68 8.47
CA ARG A 41 6.22 -11.06 8.99
C ARG A 41 7.32 -11.79 8.26
N ILE A 42 7.36 -11.69 6.93
CA ILE A 42 8.44 -12.26 6.10
C ILE A 42 9.78 -11.64 6.48
N LEU A 43 9.86 -10.31 6.55
CA LEU A 43 11.08 -9.60 6.92
C LEU A 43 11.61 -10.05 8.29
N ARG A 44 10.73 -10.26 9.27
CA ARG A 44 11.13 -10.80 10.58
C ARG A 44 11.78 -12.18 10.46
N ILE A 45 11.19 -13.08 9.67
CA ILE A 45 11.72 -14.44 9.45
C ILE A 45 13.06 -14.35 8.70
N GLU A 46 13.11 -13.58 7.62
CA GLU A 46 14.31 -13.42 6.80
C GLU A 46 15.42 -12.65 7.51
N SER A 47 15.14 -11.91 8.59
CA SER A 47 16.15 -11.16 9.31
C SER A 47 16.73 -11.95 10.49
N LEU A 48 15.87 -12.52 11.33
CA LEU A 48 16.25 -13.01 12.67
C LEU A 48 16.16 -14.52 12.85
N SER A 49 15.73 -15.26 11.83
CA SER A 49 15.72 -16.73 11.93
C SER A 49 17.14 -17.30 11.88
N GLY A 50 17.30 -18.52 12.42
CA GLY A 50 18.51 -19.31 12.27
C GLY A 50 18.69 -19.89 10.85
N LEU A 51 17.86 -19.51 9.88
CA LEU A 51 18.01 -19.96 8.49
C LEU A 51 19.32 -19.42 7.92
N ARG A 52 20.06 -20.27 7.21
CA ARG A 52 21.31 -19.87 6.54
C ARG A 52 21.11 -18.69 5.57
N SER A 53 19.95 -18.61 4.92
CA SER A 53 19.60 -17.56 3.98
C SER A 53 19.19 -16.24 4.63
N SER A 54 18.92 -16.24 5.94
CA SER A 54 18.50 -15.03 6.66
C SER A 54 19.64 -14.01 6.71
N ILE A 55 19.31 -12.74 6.97
CA ILE A 55 20.31 -11.67 7.14
C ILE A 55 21.28 -12.06 8.26
N PHE A 56 20.76 -12.53 9.41
CA PHE A 56 21.59 -13.04 10.50
C PHE A 56 22.41 -14.27 10.10
N GLY A 57 21.81 -15.23 9.40
CA GLY A 57 22.46 -16.46 8.93
C GLY A 57 23.63 -16.18 8.00
N LYS A 58 23.43 -15.31 7.00
CA LYS A 58 24.47 -14.84 6.07
C LYS A 58 25.58 -14.09 6.79
N ALA A 59 25.24 -13.23 7.75
CA ALA A 59 26.22 -12.49 8.53
C ALA A 59 27.06 -13.42 9.44
N MET A 60 26.46 -14.49 9.95
CA MET A 60 27.13 -15.49 10.79
C MET A 60 27.93 -16.55 10.00
N GLU A 61 27.68 -16.69 8.70
CA GLU A 61 28.26 -17.72 7.84
C GLU A 61 29.80 -17.79 7.87
N PRO A 62 30.55 -16.66 7.85
CA PRO A 62 32.00 -16.70 7.98
C PRO A 62 32.48 -17.34 9.29
N PHE A 63 31.73 -17.13 10.38
CA PHE A 63 32.07 -17.67 11.70
C PHE A 63 31.72 -19.16 11.79
N TYR A 64 30.60 -19.58 11.18
CA TYR A 64 30.27 -21.00 11.04
C TYR A 64 31.33 -21.76 10.23
N ASN A 65 31.81 -21.17 9.14
CA ASN A 65 32.88 -21.76 8.34
C ASN A 65 34.19 -21.89 9.14
N LYS A 66 34.56 -20.89 9.94
CA LYS A 66 35.71 -20.99 10.86
C LYS A 66 35.52 -22.10 11.89
N CYS A 67 34.34 -22.22 12.48
CA CYS A 67 34.03 -23.30 13.42
C CYS A 67 34.14 -24.69 12.78
N ASN A 68 33.68 -24.84 11.53
CA ASN A 68 33.77 -26.11 10.80
C ASN A 68 35.22 -26.49 10.48
N ALA A 69 36.12 -25.52 10.37
CA ALA A 69 37.54 -25.74 10.18
C ALA A 69 38.30 -26.09 11.48
N GLU A 70 37.66 -26.01 12.66
CA GLU A 70 38.29 -26.36 13.94
C GLU A 70 38.23 -27.86 14.22
N PHE A 71 39.38 -28.48 14.54
CA PHE A 71 39.50 -29.91 14.87
C PHE A 71 40.52 -30.18 15.98
N GLY A 72 40.52 -31.42 16.49
CA GLY A 72 41.42 -31.88 17.54
C GLY A 72 41.01 -31.47 18.97
N PRO A 73 41.87 -31.79 19.96
CA PRO A 73 41.62 -31.43 21.36
C PRO A 73 41.39 -29.93 21.55
N GLY A 74 40.41 -29.57 22.38
CA GLY A 74 40.04 -28.17 22.64
C GLY A 74 39.26 -27.47 21.52
N SER A 75 38.88 -28.17 20.45
CA SER A 75 38.09 -27.58 19.34
C SER A 75 36.74 -27.02 19.80
N ASP A 76 36.04 -27.68 20.74
CA ASP A 76 34.80 -27.16 21.31
C ASP A 76 34.98 -25.77 21.95
N ALA A 77 36.04 -25.60 22.76
CA ALA A 77 36.34 -24.33 23.39
C ALA A 77 36.66 -23.23 22.36
N ARG A 78 37.42 -23.56 21.30
CA ARG A 78 37.76 -22.62 20.23
C ARG A 78 36.55 -22.23 19.39
N ARG A 79 35.69 -23.18 19.03
CA ARG A 79 34.40 -22.91 18.36
C ARG A 79 33.52 -21.96 19.17
N LYS A 80 33.40 -22.21 20.48
CA LYS A 80 32.67 -21.31 21.39
C LYS A 80 33.29 -19.93 21.46
N ALA A 81 34.62 -19.83 21.47
CA ALA A 81 35.32 -18.55 21.46
C ALA A 81 35.07 -17.76 20.16
N ILE A 82 35.07 -18.43 18.99
CA ILE A 82 34.75 -17.81 17.69
C ILE A 82 33.35 -17.21 17.71
N ILE A 83 32.34 -17.99 18.13
CA ILE A 83 30.95 -17.50 18.18
C ILE A 83 30.78 -16.37 19.21
N ARG A 84 31.39 -16.49 20.40
CA ARG A 84 31.34 -15.41 21.40
C ARG A 84 32.00 -14.14 20.89
N GLY A 85 33.13 -14.25 20.21
CA GLY A 85 33.80 -13.11 19.57
C GLY A 85 32.90 -12.42 18.55
N ALA A 86 32.26 -13.20 17.67
CA ALA A 86 31.31 -12.68 16.69
C ALA A 86 30.11 -11.96 17.35
N LEU A 87 29.52 -12.57 18.38
CA LEU A 87 28.38 -11.98 19.10
C LEU A 87 28.76 -10.82 20.03
N SER A 88 30.05 -10.57 20.24
CA SER A 88 30.53 -9.39 20.96
C SER A 88 30.98 -8.28 20.01
N ASP A 89 30.93 -8.53 18.70
CA ASP A 89 31.31 -7.57 17.66
C ASP A 89 30.15 -6.62 17.36
N GLU A 90 30.31 -5.36 17.73
CA GLU A 90 29.32 -4.30 17.50
C GLU A 90 29.09 -4.04 15.99
N ASP A 91 30.09 -4.29 15.14
CA ASP A 91 29.96 -4.12 13.69
C ASP A 91 28.98 -5.12 13.10
N LEU A 92 28.91 -6.35 13.66
CA LEU A 92 27.97 -7.38 13.22
C LEU A 92 26.54 -6.88 13.39
N PHE A 93 26.20 -6.39 14.59
CA PHE A 93 24.87 -5.87 14.90
C PHE A 93 24.55 -4.59 14.14
N THR A 94 25.53 -3.71 13.95
CA THR A 94 25.36 -2.47 13.17
C THR A 94 25.00 -2.78 11.71
N LYS A 95 25.70 -3.74 11.10
CA LYS A 95 25.41 -4.18 9.72
C LYS A 95 24.04 -4.85 9.63
N LEU A 96 23.69 -5.70 10.60
CA LEU A 96 22.38 -6.34 10.68
C LEU A 96 21.25 -5.32 10.77
N MET A 97 21.39 -4.34 11.66
CA MET A 97 20.39 -3.29 11.87
C MET A 97 20.23 -2.42 10.63
N ARG A 98 21.34 -2.11 9.95
CA ARG A 98 21.30 -1.37 8.68
C ARG A 98 20.51 -2.13 7.61
N SER A 99 20.85 -3.40 7.39
CA SER A 99 20.13 -4.24 6.42
C SER A 99 18.65 -4.36 6.74
N LEU A 100 18.29 -4.56 8.01
CA LEU A 100 16.88 -4.61 8.44
C LEU A 100 16.16 -3.29 8.15
N LYS A 101 16.81 -2.16 8.46
CA LYS A 101 16.26 -0.83 8.23
C LYS A 101 16.06 -0.54 6.74
N ASP A 102 17.01 -0.93 5.91
CA ASP A 102 16.94 -0.74 4.46
C ASP A 102 15.80 -1.58 3.86
N SER A 103 15.65 -2.85 4.28
CA SER A 103 14.54 -3.70 3.85
C SER A 103 13.19 -3.20 4.35
N PHE A 104 13.11 -2.71 5.60
CA PHE A 104 11.90 -2.10 6.13
C PHE A 104 11.51 -0.86 5.32
N ARG A 105 12.47 0.03 5.05
CA ARG A 105 12.26 1.23 4.24
C ARG A 105 11.73 0.87 2.85
N ALA A 106 12.37 -0.09 2.17
CA ALA A 106 11.92 -0.53 0.86
C ALA A 106 10.48 -1.05 0.87
N ASN A 107 10.10 -1.83 1.90
CA ASN A 107 8.72 -2.29 2.07
C ASN A 107 7.75 -1.13 2.31
N SER A 108 8.11 -0.14 3.15
CA SER A 108 7.28 1.03 3.40
C SER A 108 7.08 1.89 2.14
N GLU A 109 8.15 2.14 1.38
CA GLU A 109 8.11 2.90 0.13
C GLU A 109 7.24 2.19 -0.91
N ALA A 110 7.38 0.87 -1.05
CA ALA A 110 6.54 0.07 -1.96
C ALA A 110 5.05 0.10 -1.56
N THR A 111 4.75 0.01 -0.26
CA THR A 111 3.37 0.14 0.25
C THR A 111 2.80 1.52 -0.02
N GLN A 112 3.57 2.59 0.25
CA GLN A 112 3.14 3.96 -0.04
C GLN A 112 2.82 4.15 -1.52
N ALA A 113 3.67 3.63 -2.42
CA ALA A 113 3.43 3.69 -3.86
C ALA A 113 2.11 2.99 -4.26
N LYS A 114 1.81 1.82 -3.67
CA LYS A 114 0.53 1.12 -3.90
C LYS A 114 -0.69 1.89 -3.39
N ILE A 115 -0.59 2.55 -2.23
CA ILE A 115 -1.66 3.41 -1.70
C ILE A 115 -1.91 4.59 -2.64
N GLN A 116 -0.84 5.24 -3.11
CA GLN A 116 -0.95 6.34 -4.08
C GLN A 116 -1.60 5.86 -5.39
N GLU A 117 -1.17 4.71 -5.92
CA GLU A 117 -1.74 4.10 -7.12
C GLU A 117 -3.25 3.80 -6.96
N ALA A 118 -3.64 3.16 -5.86
CA ALA A 118 -5.05 2.87 -5.57
C ALA A 118 -5.90 4.14 -5.46
N THR A 119 -5.31 5.21 -4.90
CA THR A 119 -5.99 6.50 -4.74
C THR A 119 -6.14 7.23 -6.07
N MET A 120 -5.10 7.25 -6.90
CA MET A 120 -5.16 7.83 -8.25
C MET A 120 -6.20 7.10 -9.11
N GLU A 121 -6.25 5.77 -9.05
CA GLU A 121 -7.23 4.97 -9.80
C GLU A 121 -8.67 5.15 -9.29
N TYR A 122 -8.86 5.35 -7.99
CA TYR A 122 -10.16 5.73 -7.43
C TYR A 122 -10.63 7.08 -7.97
N LEU A 123 -9.75 8.09 -7.92
CA LEU A 123 -10.04 9.43 -8.39
C LEU A 123 -10.32 9.44 -9.90
N ARG A 124 -9.50 8.77 -10.72
CA ARG A 124 -9.72 8.67 -12.18
C ARG A 124 -11.12 8.14 -12.52
N VAL A 125 -11.55 7.07 -11.85
CA VAL A 125 -12.88 6.48 -12.11
C VAL A 125 -14.02 7.39 -11.65
N ILE A 126 -13.82 8.17 -10.58
CA ILE A 126 -14.82 9.18 -10.17
C ILE A 126 -14.91 10.31 -11.20
N GLU A 127 -13.78 10.77 -11.74
CA GLU A 127 -13.77 11.79 -12.78
C GLU A 127 -14.52 11.32 -14.04
N GLU A 128 -14.21 10.10 -14.51
CA GLU A 128 -14.90 9.48 -15.64
C GLU A 128 -16.41 9.34 -15.40
N ARG A 129 -16.82 9.00 -14.18
CA ARG A 129 -18.24 8.94 -13.78
C ARG A 129 -18.91 10.31 -13.87
N PHE A 130 -18.27 11.37 -13.38
CA PHE A 130 -18.83 12.72 -13.47
C PHE A 130 -18.93 13.21 -14.91
N ASP A 131 -17.94 12.90 -15.75
CA ASP A 131 -17.97 13.26 -17.17
C ASP A 131 -19.04 12.48 -17.95
N LEU A 132 -19.28 11.21 -17.60
CA LEU A 132 -20.38 10.44 -18.16
C LEU A 132 -21.73 11.07 -17.82
N VAL A 133 -21.99 11.36 -16.54
CA VAL A 133 -23.24 12.02 -16.10
C VAL A 133 -23.45 13.34 -16.83
N ARG A 134 -22.39 14.14 -17.00
CA ARG A 134 -22.47 15.39 -17.75
C ARG A 134 -22.82 15.18 -19.21
N SER A 135 -22.17 14.23 -19.88
CA SER A 135 -22.37 13.96 -21.31
C SER A 135 -23.75 13.36 -21.60
N GLU A 136 -24.22 12.43 -20.76
CA GLU A 136 -25.58 11.89 -20.84
C GLU A 136 -26.62 12.99 -20.60
N ASN A 137 -26.42 13.89 -19.63
CA ASN A 137 -27.36 14.98 -19.37
C ASN A 137 -27.40 16.02 -20.51
N VAL A 138 -26.25 16.35 -21.11
CA VAL A 138 -26.22 17.22 -22.30
C VAL A 138 -27.00 16.58 -23.47
N ALA A 139 -26.90 15.27 -23.62
CA ALA A 139 -27.59 14.53 -24.68
C ALA A 139 -29.09 14.34 -24.42
N ARG A 140 -29.51 14.16 -23.16
CA ARG A 140 -30.90 13.81 -22.80
C ARG A 140 -31.82 15.00 -22.49
N GLU A 141 -31.28 16.13 -22.04
CA GLU A 141 -32.09 17.18 -21.39
C GLU A 141 -31.88 18.62 -21.88
N SER A 142 -31.15 18.83 -22.99
CA SER A 142 -30.96 20.17 -23.55
C SER A 142 -32.27 20.91 -23.93
N GLU A 143 -33.43 20.25 -23.87
CA GLU A 143 -34.75 20.86 -24.15
C GLU A 143 -35.79 20.73 -23.01
N GLN A 144 -35.57 19.94 -21.95
CA GLN A 144 -36.66 19.53 -21.02
C GLN A 144 -36.54 19.98 -19.56
N ASP A 145 -35.35 20.15 -18.98
CA ASP A 145 -35.23 20.59 -17.57
C ASP A 145 -33.91 21.36 -17.25
N PRO A 146 -33.96 22.70 -17.20
CA PRO A 146 -32.80 23.54 -16.86
C PRO A 146 -32.35 23.45 -15.39
N ASP A 147 -33.27 23.17 -14.47
CA ASP A 147 -33.03 23.19 -13.01
C ASP A 147 -32.36 21.90 -12.55
N PHE A 148 -32.70 20.76 -13.16
CA PHE A 148 -31.95 19.52 -12.99
C PHE A 148 -30.49 19.67 -13.43
N ARG A 149 -30.27 20.27 -14.61
CA ARG A 149 -28.91 20.53 -15.12
C ARG A 149 -28.08 21.32 -14.11
N LEU A 150 -28.65 22.38 -13.52
CA LEU A 150 -27.94 23.21 -12.54
C LEU A 150 -27.55 22.41 -11.29
N ARG A 151 -28.47 21.58 -10.75
CA ARG A 151 -28.20 20.75 -9.56
C ARG A 151 -27.07 19.75 -9.82
N VAL A 152 -27.11 19.03 -10.94
CA VAL A 152 -26.08 18.05 -11.28
C VAL A 152 -24.74 18.71 -11.59
N ASP A 153 -24.72 19.83 -12.33
CA ASP A 153 -23.49 20.58 -12.59
C ASP A 153 -22.85 21.07 -11.29
N GLN A 154 -23.66 21.50 -10.31
CA GLN A 154 -23.20 21.99 -9.02
C GLN A 154 -22.60 20.87 -8.17
N VAL A 155 -23.23 19.69 -8.14
CA VAL A 155 -22.69 18.49 -7.48
C VAL A 155 -21.40 18.04 -8.16
N ALA A 156 -21.37 17.97 -9.49
CA ALA A 156 -20.19 17.57 -10.26
C ALA A 156 -19.01 18.56 -10.13
N ARG A 157 -19.28 19.87 -10.00
CA ARG A 157 -18.23 20.86 -9.71
C ARG A 157 -17.68 20.69 -8.31
N THR A 158 -18.55 20.59 -7.30
CA THR A 158 -18.14 20.42 -5.90
C THR A 158 -17.32 19.15 -5.72
N GLY A 159 -17.72 18.05 -6.37
CA GLY A 159 -16.96 16.80 -6.42
C GLY A 159 -15.56 16.99 -7.01
N ARG A 160 -15.45 17.66 -8.16
CA ARG A 160 -14.15 17.93 -8.81
C ARG A 160 -13.25 18.85 -8.00
N GLU A 161 -13.77 19.92 -7.42
CA GLU A 161 -12.98 20.81 -6.55
C GLU A 161 -12.40 20.05 -5.36
N THR A 162 -13.18 19.13 -4.78
CA THR A 162 -12.73 18.25 -3.72
C THR A 162 -11.63 17.29 -4.22
N MET A 163 -11.81 16.69 -5.39
CA MET A 163 -10.79 15.81 -5.99
C MET A 163 -9.48 16.55 -6.30
N GLN A 164 -9.55 17.77 -6.83
CA GLN A 164 -8.38 18.60 -7.12
C GLN A 164 -7.61 18.94 -5.83
N ARG A 165 -8.32 19.24 -4.73
CA ARG A 165 -7.69 19.40 -3.44
C ARG A 165 -7.01 18.13 -2.96
N VAL A 166 -7.63 16.97 -3.14
CA VAL A 166 -7.03 15.68 -2.77
C VAL A 166 -5.80 15.37 -3.63
N HIS A 167 -5.82 15.67 -4.93
CA HIS A 167 -4.65 15.54 -5.81
C HIS A 167 -3.45 16.40 -5.38
N GLN A 168 -3.67 17.54 -4.73
CA GLN A 168 -2.58 18.43 -4.29
C GLN A 168 -1.83 17.93 -3.04
N VAL A 169 -2.38 16.96 -2.31
CA VAL A 169 -1.81 16.41 -1.07
C VAL A 169 -1.30 14.97 -1.20
N ILE A 170 -1.50 14.33 -2.35
CA ILE A 170 -1.01 12.98 -2.68
C ILE A 170 0.32 13.09 -3.42
#